data_AF-A0A0P9CRJ4-F1
#
_entry.id   AF-A0A0P9CRJ4-F1
#
_cell.length_a   1.000
_cell.length_b   1.000
_cell.length_c   1.000
_cell.angle_alpha   90.00
_cell.angle_beta   90.00
_cell.angle_gamma   90.00
#
_symmetry.space_group_name_H-M   'P 1'
#
loop_
_entity.id
_entity.type
_entity.pdbx_description
1 polymer ?
#
loop_
_entity_poly.entity_id
_entity_poly.type
_entity_poly.pdbx_seq_one_letter_code
_entity_poly.pdbx_strand_id
1 'polypeptide(L)'
;FERGVKISGSRFYVMKGMGAKLQRAVIQWLLDLHGKQGYTEVYTPFVVKEETVWASGQLPKFRDNLYRDVEDDLWLVPTAEVPVTSLHRDEILDMGQLPLHYCAYTPCFRREKMSAGRDVRGIKRGHQFDKVEMYKFVAPETSYAELEKLRADAEETCRLLEIPFRTKALCTGDLGFAATKTYDVELWAPGQNEWLEVSSCSNVEAFQARRANVRFRPEQGARPEYVHTLNGSGLGMPRTIIAIMENYQQADGTIAVPKVLQHYMGTDVIR
;
A
#
# COMPACT_ATOMS: atom_id res chain seq x y z
N PHE A 1 5.18 0.77 22.99
CA PHE A 1 6.45 0.19 22.47
C PHE A 1 7.00 -0.90 23.37
N GLU A 2 7.21 -0.68 24.67
CA GLU A 2 7.74 -1.71 25.60
C GLU A 2 7.04 -3.07 25.50
N ARG A 3 5.70 -3.10 25.47
CA ARG A 3 4.94 -4.35 25.27
C ARG A 3 5.18 -5.00 23.91
N GLY A 4 5.36 -4.21 22.84
CA GLY A 4 5.71 -4.74 21.52
C GLY A 4 7.10 -5.38 21.52
N VAL A 5 8.07 -4.73 22.17
CA VAL A 5 9.42 -5.28 22.37
C VAL A 5 9.38 -6.56 23.18
N LYS A 6 8.60 -6.58 24.27
CA LYS A 6 8.43 -7.77 25.10
C LYS A 6 7.85 -8.97 24.33
N ILE A 7 6.96 -8.73 23.37
CA ILE A 7 6.26 -9.80 22.63
C ILE A 7 7.07 -10.26 21.41
N SER A 8 7.65 -9.33 20.63
CA SER A 8 8.18 -9.63 19.29
C SER A 8 9.58 -9.06 19.03
N GLY A 9 10.20 -8.39 20.00
CA GLY A 9 11.48 -7.70 19.84
C GLY A 9 11.35 -6.29 19.27
N SER A 10 12.50 -5.68 18.91
CA SER A 10 12.54 -4.30 18.42
C SER A 10 11.72 -4.10 17.14
N ARG A 11 11.30 -2.85 16.86
CA ARG A 11 10.49 -2.47 15.69
C ARG A 11 9.09 -3.11 15.60
N PHE A 12 8.60 -3.62 16.72
CA PHE A 12 7.20 -3.97 16.92
C PHE A 12 6.55 -3.04 17.95
N TYR A 13 5.23 -2.86 17.82
CA TYR A 13 4.45 -1.99 18.69
C TYR A 13 3.08 -2.61 18.97
N VAL A 14 2.44 -2.10 20.02
CA VAL A 14 1.05 -2.45 20.38
C VAL A 14 0.28 -1.14 20.48
N MET A 15 -0.78 -1.02 19.72
CA MET A 15 -1.78 0.03 19.90
C MET A 15 -2.88 -0.44 20.84
N LYS A 16 -3.39 0.46 21.67
CA LYS A 16 -4.42 0.17 22.68
C LYS A 16 -5.51 1.23 22.62
N GLY A 17 -6.75 0.83 22.88
CA GLY A 17 -7.88 1.75 23.04
C GLY A 17 -8.12 2.57 21.76
N MET A 18 -8.22 3.89 21.90
CA MET A 18 -8.54 4.79 20.79
C MET A 18 -7.49 4.80 19.69
N GLY A 19 -6.20 4.56 19.99
CA GLY A 19 -5.18 4.44 18.93
C GLY A 19 -5.40 3.22 18.02
N ALA A 20 -5.78 2.08 18.61
CA ALA A 20 -6.14 0.89 17.83
C ALA A 20 -7.45 1.11 17.05
N LYS A 21 -8.42 1.83 17.65
CA LYS A 21 -9.67 2.21 16.96
C LYS A 21 -9.39 3.14 15.79
N LEU A 22 -8.50 4.11 15.94
CA LEU A 22 -8.09 5.04 14.88
C LEU A 22 -7.50 4.30 13.69
N GLN A 23 -6.56 3.38 13.91
CA GLN A 23 -6.00 2.62 12.79
C GLN A 23 -7.07 1.82 12.06
N ARG A 24 -7.96 1.13 12.79
CA ARG A 24 -9.08 0.40 12.17
C ARG A 24 -10.03 1.33 11.43
N ALA A 25 -10.34 2.50 11.98
CA ALA A 25 -11.20 3.50 11.35
C ALA A 25 -10.62 4.01 10.03
N VAL A 26 -9.30 4.29 10.00
CA VAL A 26 -8.62 4.70 8.78
C VAL A 26 -8.67 3.58 7.73
N ILE A 27 -8.37 2.32 8.10
CA ILE A 27 -8.44 1.18 7.17
C ILE A 27 -9.84 1.05 6.55
N GLN A 28 -10.90 1.04 7.37
CA GLN A 28 -12.28 0.91 6.87
C GLN A 28 -12.67 2.07 5.96
N TRP A 29 -12.34 3.30 6.36
CA TRP A 29 -12.64 4.49 5.56
C TRP A 29 -11.95 4.45 4.19
N LEU A 30 -10.70 3.99 4.14
CA LEU A 30 -9.95 3.87 2.89
C LEU A 30 -10.54 2.82 1.95
N LEU A 31 -10.91 1.65 2.48
CA LEU A 31 -11.58 0.61 1.68
C LEU A 31 -12.90 1.11 1.11
N ASP A 32 -13.73 1.76 1.92
CA ASP A 32 -15.00 2.36 1.49
C ASP A 32 -14.80 3.49 0.45
N LEU A 33 -13.76 4.31 0.61
CA LEU A 33 -13.44 5.39 -0.32
C LEU A 33 -13.00 4.82 -1.68
N HIS A 34 -12.07 3.86 -1.68
CA HIS A 34 -11.59 3.24 -2.92
C HIS A 34 -12.70 2.40 -3.59
N GLY A 35 -13.59 1.77 -2.82
CA GLY A 35 -14.81 1.16 -3.35
C GLY A 35 -15.66 2.16 -4.15
N LYS A 36 -15.86 3.38 -3.62
CA LYS A 36 -16.56 4.47 -4.33
C LYS A 36 -15.80 5.01 -5.55
N GLN A 37 -14.47 4.88 -5.57
CA GLN A 37 -13.62 5.21 -6.72
C GLN A 37 -13.58 4.09 -7.78
N GLY A 38 -14.33 2.99 -7.58
CA GLY A 38 -14.50 1.92 -8.56
C GLY A 38 -13.51 0.76 -8.40
N TYR A 39 -12.83 0.65 -7.27
CA TYR A 39 -12.02 -0.52 -6.95
C TYR A 39 -12.89 -1.64 -6.35
N THR A 40 -12.65 -2.87 -6.76
CA THR A 40 -13.26 -4.05 -6.14
C THR A 40 -12.44 -4.44 -4.92
N GLU A 41 -13.06 -4.48 -3.75
CA GLU A 41 -12.39 -4.95 -2.53
C GLU A 41 -12.13 -6.46 -2.58
N VAL A 42 -10.89 -6.86 -2.28
CA VAL A 42 -10.50 -8.27 -2.20
C VAL A 42 -9.77 -8.56 -0.88
N TYR A 43 -10.15 -9.67 -0.24
CA TYR A 43 -9.45 -10.23 0.91
C TYR A 43 -8.48 -11.31 0.45
N THR A 44 -7.18 -11.13 0.70
CA THR A 44 -6.13 -12.01 0.17
C THR A 44 -5.40 -12.79 1.28
N PRO A 45 -4.79 -13.94 0.99
CA PRO A 45 -3.90 -14.62 1.93
C PRO A 45 -2.66 -13.75 2.25
N PHE A 46 -2.29 -13.69 3.54
CA PHE A 46 -1.09 -12.95 3.99
C PHE A 46 0.19 -13.80 3.96
N VAL A 47 0.02 -15.10 3.69
CA VAL A 47 1.06 -16.10 3.59
C VAL A 47 0.88 -16.77 2.23
N VAL A 48 1.90 -16.71 1.37
CA VAL A 48 1.79 -17.07 -0.06
C VAL A 48 2.95 -17.97 -0.50
N LYS A 49 2.76 -18.66 -1.62
CA LYS A 49 3.80 -19.50 -2.22
C LYS A 49 4.92 -18.67 -2.84
N GLU A 50 6.11 -19.26 -3.00
CA GLU A 50 7.27 -18.58 -3.61
C GLU A 50 6.95 -18.02 -5.00
N GLU A 51 6.14 -18.71 -5.81
CA GLU A 51 5.83 -18.25 -7.17
C GLU A 51 4.99 -16.96 -7.18
N THR A 52 4.17 -16.71 -6.16
CA THR A 52 3.40 -15.46 -6.00
C THR A 52 4.34 -14.29 -5.68
N VAL A 53 5.35 -14.54 -4.86
CA VAL A 53 6.40 -13.56 -4.53
C VAL A 53 7.32 -13.31 -5.73
N TRP A 54 7.56 -14.34 -6.54
CA TRP A 54 8.24 -14.20 -7.83
C TRP A 54 7.41 -13.39 -8.82
N ALA A 55 6.14 -13.71 -9.03
CA ALA A 55 5.26 -13.01 -9.97
C ALA A 55 5.23 -11.48 -9.74
N SER A 56 5.21 -11.05 -8.48
CA SER A 56 5.13 -9.64 -8.09
C SER A 56 6.42 -8.82 -8.19
N GLY A 57 7.56 -9.40 -8.55
CA GLY A 57 8.82 -8.63 -8.63
C GLY A 57 9.73 -8.75 -7.40
N GLN A 58 9.23 -9.29 -6.29
CA GLN A 58 9.95 -9.25 -5.01
C GLN A 58 11.15 -10.22 -4.97
N LEU A 59 10.96 -11.46 -5.43
CA LEU A 59 12.06 -12.40 -5.61
C LEU A 59 12.70 -12.26 -7.00
N PRO A 60 14.02 -12.53 -7.17
CA PRO A 60 14.94 -13.01 -6.14
C PRO A 60 15.60 -11.86 -5.37
N LYS A 61 15.54 -10.63 -5.91
CA LYS A 61 16.34 -9.48 -5.48
C LYS A 61 16.15 -9.12 -4.02
N PHE A 62 14.91 -9.19 -3.52
CA PHE A 62 14.58 -8.76 -2.16
C PHE A 62 14.39 -9.93 -1.19
N ARG A 63 14.90 -11.13 -1.50
CA ARG A 63 14.77 -12.33 -0.63
C ARG A 63 15.12 -12.05 0.82
N ASP A 64 16.21 -11.32 1.05
CA ASP A 64 16.71 -10.95 2.38
C ASP A 64 15.82 -9.99 3.16
N ASN A 65 14.89 -9.31 2.48
CA ASN A 65 13.96 -8.38 3.10
C ASN A 65 12.61 -9.02 3.48
N LEU A 66 12.39 -10.29 3.13
CA LEU A 66 11.11 -10.99 3.32
C LEU A 66 11.18 -12.01 4.46
N TYR A 67 10.06 -12.18 5.17
CA TYR A 67 9.90 -13.30 6.08
C TYR A 67 9.44 -14.54 5.31
N ARG A 68 10.02 -15.69 5.64
CA ARG A 68 9.78 -16.99 5.01
C ARG A 68 9.66 -18.03 6.12
N ASP A 69 8.64 -18.85 6.04
CA ASP A 69 8.56 -20.15 6.69
C ASP A 69 9.40 -21.15 5.90
N VAL A 70 10.44 -21.70 6.54
CA VAL A 70 11.39 -22.60 5.87
C VAL A 70 10.86 -24.03 5.75
N GLU A 71 9.89 -24.43 6.58
CA GLU A 71 9.35 -25.79 6.60
C GLU A 71 8.28 -25.95 5.51
N ASP A 72 7.35 -24.99 5.43
CA ASP A 72 6.24 -25.02 4.47
C ASP A 72 6.55 -24.32 3.14
N ASP A 73 7.71 -23.66 3.04
CA ASP A 73 8.12 -22.79 1.93
C ASP A 73 7.07 -21.70 1.59
N LEU A 74 6.56 -21.09 2.65
CA LEU A 74 5.58 -20.03 2.56
C LEU A 74 6.20 -18.68 2.95
N TRP A 75 5.67 -17.62 2.36
CA TRP A 75 6.23 -16.28 2.45
C TRP A 75 5.20 -15.30 3.00
N LEU A 76 5.59 -14.50 3.98
CA LEU A 76 4.72 -13.45 4.50
C LEU A 76 4.76 -12.25 3.54
N VAL A 77 3.59 -11.72 3.20
CA VAL A 77 3.48 -10.67 2.18
C VAL A 77 4.06 -9.34 2.68
N PRO A 78 4.92 -8.66 1.91
CA PRO A 78 5.44 -7.32 2.25
C PRO A 78 4.48 -6.18 1.84
N THR A 79 3.40 -6.52 1.13
CA THR A 79 2.36 -5.65 0.58
C THR A 79 1.26 -6.52 -0.07
N ALA A 80 0.00 -6.05 -0.06
CA ALA A 80 -1.11 -6.69 -0.78
C ALA A 80 -0.90 -6.76 -2.31
N GLU A 81 -0.02 -5.92 -2.86
CA GLU A 81 0.45 -6.00 -4.26
C GLU A 81 0.85 -7.43 -4.64
N VAL A 82 1.51 -8.15 -3.73
CA VAL A 82 2.03 -9.50 -3.98
C VAL A 82 0.92 -10.51 -4.29
N PRO A 83 -0.05 -10.76 -3.40
CA PRO A 83 -1.15 -11.68 -3.71
C PRO A 83 -2.06 -11.13 -4.81
N VAL A 84 -2.30 -9.81 -4.88
CA VAL A 84 -3.18 -9.23 -5.91
C VAL A 84 -2.62 -9.42 -7.31
N THR A 85 -1.29 -9.26 -7.51
CA THR A 85 -0.62 -9.56 -8.79
C THR A 85 -0.94 -10.99 -9.28
N SER A 86 -1.06 -11.94 -8.34
CA SER A 86 -1.27 -13.36 -8.65
C SER A 86 -2.72 -13.80 -8.75
N LEU A 87 -3.70 -12.90 -8.56
CA LEU A 87 -5.12 -13.24 -8.74
C LEU A 87 -5.42 -13.78 -10.14
N HIS A 88 -4.70 -13.27 -11.15
CA HIS A 88 -4.86 -13.63 -12.57
C HIS A 88 -3.63 -14.35 -13.14
N ARG A 89 -2.78 -14.93 -12.28
CA ARG A 89 -1.55 -15.58 -12.72
C ARG A 89 -1.88 -16.73 -13.69
N ASP A 90 -1.15 -16.79 -14.79
CA ASP A 90 -1.33 -17.77 -15.88
C ASP A 90 -2.67 -17.67 -16.64
N GLU A 91 -3.41 -16.57 -16.47
CA GLU A 91 -4.68 -16.32 -17.18
C GLU A 91 -4.50 -15.53 -18.47
N ILE A 92 -5.45 -15.72 -19.39
CA ILE A 92 -5.67 -14.85 -20.54
C ILE A 92 -7.04 -14.20 -20.35
N LEU A 93 -7.05 -12.92 -20.04
CA LEU A 93 -8.25 -12.10 -19.86
C LEU A 93 -8.85 -11.71 -21.22
N ASP A 94 -10.16 -11.50 -21.27
CA ASP A 94 -10.82 -10.87 -22.41
C ASP A 94 -10.72 -9.34 -22.31
N MET A 95 -10.62 -8.64 -23.44
CA MET A 95 -10.56 -7.17 -23.45
C MET A 95 -11.73 -6.50 -22.69
N GLY A 96 -12.92 -7.10 -22.75
CA GLY A 96 -14.10 -6.61 -22.03
C GLY A 96 -14.02 -6.70 -20.50
N GLN A 97 -13.02 -7.39 -19.95
CA GLN A 97 -12.75 -7.42 -18.51
C GLN A 97 -11.86 -6.25 -18.06
N LEU A 98 -11.11 -5.61 -18.97
CA LEU A 98 -10.18 -4.53 -18.62
C LEU A 98 -10.87 -3.15 -18.67
N PRO A 99 -10.48 -2.21 -17.79
CA PRO A 99 -9.51 -2.36 -16.71
C PRO A 99 -10.11 -3.07 -15.48
N LEU A 100 -9.28 -3.85 -14.77
CA LEU A 100 -9.61 -4.43 -13.46
C LEU A 100 -8.94 -3.61 -12.37
N HIS A 101 -9.74 -3.09 -11.44
CA HIS A 101 -9.28 -2.30 -10.31
C HIS A 101 -9.56 -3.05 -9.01
N TYR A 102 -8.54 -3.25 -8.18
CA TYR A 102 -8.65 -3.93 -6.89
C TYR A 102 -8.15 -3.05 -5.75
N CYS A 103 -8.82 -3.10 -4.60
CA CYS A 103 -8.27 -2.61 -3.35
C CYS A 103 -8.22 -3.72 -2.30
N ALA A 104 -7.19 -3.71 -1.45
CA ALA A 104 -7.01 -4.76 -0.45
C ALA A 104 -6.29 -4.24 0.79
N TYR A 105 -6.82 -4.60 1.96
CA TYR A 105 -6.11 -4.43 3.22
C TYR A 105 -5.26 -5.67 3.53
N THR A 106 -4.01 -5.45 3.95
CA THR A 106 -3.15 -6.50 4.50
C THR A 106 -2.24 -5.97 5.62
N PRO A 107 -1.98 -6.76 6.69
CA PRO A 107 -0.75 -6.61 7.44
C PRO A 107 0.44 -6.95 6.52
N CYS A 108 1.43 -6.06 6.49
CA CYS A 108 2.62 -6.14 5.66
C CYS A 108 3.84 -6.45 6.52
N PHE A 109 4.68 -7.39 6.08
CA PHE A 109 5.84 -7.88 6.82
C PHE A 109 7.15 -7.61 6.07
N ARG A 110 8.08 -6.87 6.70
CA ARG A 110 9.38 -6.53 6.11
C ARG A 110 10.52 -6.67 7.13
N ARG A 111 11.63 -7.31 6.74
CA ARG A 111 12.79 -7.47 7.63
C ARG A 111 13.59 -6.18 7.82
N GLU A 112 13.41 -5.18 6.97
CA GLU A 112 14.07 -3.86 7.09
C GLU A 112 15.60 -3.94 7.24
N LYS A 113 16.24 -4.97 6.64
CA LYS A 113 17.69 -5.23 6.80
C LYS A 113 18.58 -4.07 6.31
N MET A 114 18.09 -3.27 5.38
CA MET A 114 18.82 -2.12 4.79
C MET A 114 18.71 -0.83 5.63
N SER A 115 17.98 -0.86 6.74
CA SER A 115 17.54 0.34 7.47
C SER A 115 18.20 0.50 8.84
N ALA A 116 19.40 -0.06 9.05
CA ALA A 116 20.09 -0.04 10.34
C ALA A 116 20.28 1.40 10.86
N GLY A 117 19.70 1.71 12.03
CA GLY A 117 19.86 3.00 12.72
C GLY A 117 18.95 4.16 12.28
N ARG A 118 18.21 4.06 11.16
CA ARG A 118 17.33 5.13 10.66
C ARG A 118 15.87 4.93 11.11
N ASP A 119 15.18 6.02 11.47
CA ASP A 119 13.77 6.04 11.91
C ASP A 119 13.43 5.04 13.04
N VAL A 120 14.31 4.89 14.02
CA VAL A 120 14.19 3.86 15.07
C VAL A 120 13.13 4.16 16.14
N ARG A 121 12.65 5.41 16.23
CA ARG A 121 11.65 5.85 17.22
C ARG A 121 10.28 5.98 16.57
N GLY A 122 9.24 5.51 17.26
CA GLY A 122 7.86 5.60 16.79
C GLY A 122 7.44 4.40 15.93
N ILE A 123 6.40 4.59 15.12
CA ILE A 123 5.83 3.53 14.25
C ILE A 123 6.24 3.67 12.78
N LYS A 124 6.94 4.74 12.40
CA LYS A 124 7.27 5.09 10.99
C LYS A 124 7.92 3.95 10.21
N ARG A 125 8.75 3.13 10.88
CA ARG A 125 9.44 1.98 10.28
C ARG A 125 9.40 0.78 11.22
N GLY A 126 8.54 -0.18 10.93
CA GLY A 126 8.33 -1.40 11.71
C GLY A 126 8.50 -2.67 10.87
N HIS A 127 8.65 -3.82 11.53
CA HIS A 127 8.65 -5.11 10.84
C HIS A 127 7.26 -5.55 10.36
N GLN A 128 6.23 -5.08 11.05
CA GLN A 128 4.84 -5.24 10.70
C GLN A 128 4.17 -3.87 10.64
N PHE A 129 3.39 -3.64 9.59
CA PHE A 129 2.56 -2.46 9.45
C PHE A 129 1.34 -2.75 8.59
N ASP A 130 0.30 -1.95 8.74
CA ASP A 130 -0.92 -2.09 7.96
C ASP A 130 -0.90 -1.20 6.72
N LYS A 131 -1.54 -1.66 5.63
CA LYS A 131 -1.67 -0.91 4.40
C LYS A 131 -2.95 -1.29 3.67
N VAL A 132 -3.62 -0.30 3.09
CA VAL A 132 -4.61 -0.51 2.03
C VAL A 132 -3.90 -0.26 0.70
N GLU A 133 -3.92 -1.25 -0.18
CA GLU A 133 -3.32 -1.18 -1.51
C GLU A 133 -4.40 -0.93 -2.55
N MET A 134 -4.08 -0.14 -3.57
CA MET A 134 -4.80 -0.03 -4.83
C MET A 134 -3.96 -0.70 -5.92
N TYR A 135 -4.58 -1.52 -6.75
CA TYR A 135 -3.91 -2.26 -7.81
C TYR A 135 -4.75 -2.26 -9.08
N LYS A 136 -4.12 -2.16 -10.25
CA LYS A 136 -4.81 -2.16 -11.54
C LYS A 136 -4.17 -3.12 -12.53
N PHE A 137 -5.00 -3.89 -13.23
CA PHE A 137 -4.63 -4.57 -14.48
C PHE A 137 -5.31 -3.82 -15.63
N VAL A 138 -4.54 -3.37 -16.60
CA VAL A 138 -5.02 -2.46 -17.65
C VAL A 138 -4.41 -2.80 -19.00
N ALA A 139 -5.06 -2.37 -20.08
CA ALA A 139 -4.49 -2.48 -21.42
C ALA A 139 -3.29 -1.52 -21.57
N PRO A 140 -2.20 -1.91 -22.26
CA PRO A 140 -0.96 -1.13 -22.36
C PRO A 140 -1.15 0.35 -22.72
N GLU A 141 -2.03 0.62 -23.68
CA GLU A 141 -2.34 1.94 -24.24
C GLU A 141 -2.98 2.90 -23.23
N THR A 142 -3.59 2.39 -22.16
CA THR A 142 -4.23 3.21 -21.12
C THR A 142 -3.37 3.37 -19.86
N SER A 143 -2.27 2.60 -19.73
CA SER A 143 -1.53 2.46 -18.46
C SER A 143 -1.04 3.77 -17.86
N TYR A 144 -0.51 4.70 -18.66
CA TYR A 144 -0.06 6.00 -18.13
C TYR A 144 -1.20 6.92 -17.72
N ALA A 145 -2.35 6.86 -18.40
CA ALA A 145 -3.54 7.58 -17.96
C ALA A 145 -4.09 6.99 -16.65
N GLU A 146 -4.04 5.67 -16.50
CA GLU A 146 -4.44 4.98 -15.27
C GLU A 146 -3.51 5.26 -14.09
N LEU A 147 -2.22 5.54 -14.34
CA LEU A 147 -1.28 6.03 -13.32
C LEU A 147 -1.70 7.40 -12.79
N GLU A 148 -2.09 8.33 -13.67
CA GLU A 148 -2.56 9.65 -13.24
C GLU A 148 -3.83 9.56 -12.41
N LYS A 149 -4.76 8.65 -12.76
CA LYS A 149 -5.95 8.37 -11.94
C LYS A 149 -5.57 7.77 -10.59
N LEU A 150 -4.69 6.77 -10.56
CA LEU A 150 -4.21 6.13 -9.33
C LEU A 150 -3.54 7.12 -8.37
N ARG A 151 -2.71 8.04 -8.91
CA ARG A 151 -2.14 9.16 -8.15
C ARG A 151 -3.24 10.06 -7.60
N ALA A 152 -4.20 10.45 -8.44
CA ALA A 152 -5.30 11.32 -8.03
C ALA A 152 -6.19 10.70 -6.95
N ASP A 153 -6.42 9.39 -6.99
CA ASP A 153 -7.15 8.63 -5.97
C ASP A 153 -6.45 8.69 -4.61
N ALA A 154 -5.12 8.54 -4.58
CA ALA A 154 -4.32 8.69 -3.36
C ALA A 154 -4.29 10.15 -2.84
N GLU A 155 -4.16 11.13 -3.73
CA GLU A 155 -4.19 12.55 -3.36
C GLU A 155 -5.57 12.98 -2.81
N GLU A 156 -6.66 12.43 -3.33
CA GLU A 156 -8.01 12.71 -2.81
C GLU A 156 -8.16 12.26 -1.36
N THR A 157 -7.60 11.10 -1.00
CA THR A 157 -7.51 10.67 0.39
C THR A 157 -6.82 11.72 1.27
N CYS A 158 -5.71 12.31 0.79
CA CYS A 158 -5.02 13.38 1.52
C CYS A 158 -5.86 14.66 1.64
N ARG A 159 -6.56 15.07 0.57
CA ARG A 159 -7.48 16.23 0.58
C ARG A 159 -8.61 16.04 1.58
N LEU A 160 -9.23 14.86 1.59
CA LEU A 160 -10.34 14.51 2.49
C LEU A 160 -9.91 14.42 3.96
N LEU A 161 -8.65 14.06 4.22
CA LEU A 161 -8.08 14.15 5.56
C LEU A 161 -7.81 15.59 6.00
N GLU A 162 -7.94 16.58 5.12
CA GLU A 162 -7.61 18.00 5.38
C GLU A 162 -6.16 18.18 5.90
N ILE A 163 -5.21 17.33 5.47
CA ILE A 163 -3.79 17.42 5.86
C ILE A 163 -2.98 17.95 4.65
N PRO A 164 -2.09 18.95 4.84
CA PRO A 164 -1.21 19.40 3.78
C PRO A 164 -0.39 18.25 3.19
N PHE A 165 -0.37 18.14 1.86
CA PHE A 165 0.38 17.11 1.16
C PHE A 165 1.11 17.67 -0.04
N ARG A 166 2.10 16.92 -0.53
CA ARG A 166 2.77 17.18 -1.81
C ARG A 166 2.95 15.89 -2.58
N THR A 167 3.13 16.03 -3.89
CA THR A 167 3.41 14.90 -4.79
C THR A 167 4.76 15.08 -5.46
N LYS A 168 5.57 14.03 -5.50
CA LYS A 168 6.88 14.00 -6.15
C LYS A 168 6.87 12.98 -7.27
N ALA A 169 7.35 13.36 -8.45
CA ALA A 169 7.79 12.38 -9.45
C ALA A 169 9.20 11.91 -9.08
N LEU A 170 9.41 10.60 -8.99
CA LEU A 170 10.71 10.04 -8.65
C LEU A 170 11.70 10.14 -9.81
N CYS A 171 12.96 10.40 -9.50
CA CYS A 171 14.04 10.35 -10.48
C CYS A 171 14.50 8.90 -10.71
N THR A 172 15.24 8.65 -11.79
CA THR A 172 15.64 7.30 -12.19
C THR A 172 16.44 6.54 -11.13
N GLY A 173 17.24 7.25 -10.31
CA GLY A 173 18.02 6.66 -9.24
C GLY A 173 17.21 6.23 -8.00
N ASP A 174 15.98 6.70 -7.88
CA ASP A 174 15.08 6.43 -6.74
C ASP A 174 13.88 5.56 -7.13
N LEU A 175 13.78 5.14 -8.41
CA LEU A 175 12.73 4.23 -8.85
C LEU A 175 12.87 2.85 -8.21
N GLY A 176 11.72 2.31 -7.81
CA GLY A 176 11.62 0.91 -7.37
C GLY A 176 11.99 -0.05 -8.51
N PHE A 177 12.46 -1.25 -8.14
CA PHE A 177 13.02 -2.21 -9.10
C PHE A 177 12.12 -2.57 -10.28
N ALA A 178 10.80 -2.64 -10.07
CA ALA A 178 9.82 -2.99 -11.09
C ALA A 178 9.22 -1.77 -11.82
N ALA A 179 9.40 -0.57 -11.29
CA ALA A 179 8.67 0.61 -11.74
C ALA A 179 9.32 1.26 -12.96
N THR A 180 8.47 1.67 -13.92
CA THR A 180 8.87 2.50 -15.06
C THR A 180 8.65 3.98 -14.75
N LYS A 181 7.60 4.31 -13.99
CA LYS A 181 7.30 5.67 -13.52
C LYS A 181 6.57 5.61 -12.18
N THR A 182 6.98 6.45 -11.23
CA THR A 182 6.43 6.49 -9.88
C THR A 182 6.18 7.91 -9.41
N TYR A 183 5.06 8.08 -8.69
CA TYR A 183 4.73 9.27 -7.91
C TYR A 183 4.65 8.93 -6.43
N ASP A 184 5.38 9.65 -5.59
CA ASP A 184 5.22 9.57 -4.14
C ASP A 184 4.33 10.71 -3.65
N VAL A 185 3.34 10.37 -2.82
CA VAL A 185 2.47 11.33 -2.13
C VAL A 185 2.88 11.38 -0.67
N GLU A 186 3.20 12.59 -0.19
CA GLU A 186 3.73 12.81 1.15
C GLU A 186 2.83 13.74 1.96
N LEU A 187 2.44 13.34 3.17
CA LEU A 187 1.75 14.20 4.13
C LEU A 187 2.74 14.99 4.98
N TRP A 188 2.42 16.23 5.34
CA TRP A 188 3.21 16.99 6.31
C TRP A 188 3.04 16.44 7.72
N ALA A 189 4.13 16.36 8.49
CA ALA A 189 4.15 15.91 9.87
C ALA A 189 4.85 16.98 10.74
N PRO A 190 4.11 17.86 11.45
CA PRO A 190 4.70 19.01 12.13
C PRO A 190 5.57 18.64 13.33
N GLY A 191 5.30 17.53 14.01
CA GLY A 191 6.12 17.03 15.13
C GLY A 191 7.45 16.44 14.67
N GLN A 192 7.48 15.81 13.50
CA GLN A 192 8.72 15.36 12.86
C GLN A 192 9.43 16.48 12.07
N ASN A 193 8.72 17.55 11.72
CA ASN A 193 9.17 18.59 10.80
C ASN A 193 9.63 18.01 9.45
N GLU A 194 8.87 17.07 8.91
CA GLU A 194 9.18 16.39 7.65
C GLU A 194 7.92 16.07 6.84
N TRP A 195 8.14 15.73 5.56
CA TRP A 195 7.11 15.15 4.70
C TRP A 195 7.20 13.63 4.75
N LEU A 196 6.11 12.96 5.13
CA LEU A 196 6.02 11.51 5.27
C LEU A 196 5.35 10.90 4.04
N GLU A 197 6.10 10.11 3.27
CA GLU A 197 5.60 9.34 2.12
C GLU A 197 4.51 8.35 2.53
N VAL A 198 3.25 8.68 2.30
CA VAL A 198 2.09 7.83 2.65
C VAL A 198 1.64 6.96 1.48
N SER A 199 2.08 7.28 0.27
CA SER A 199 1.81 6.51 -0.93
C SER A 199 2.95 6.59 -1.92
N SER A 200 3.14 5.49 -2.65
CA SER A 200 3.99 5.38 -3.83
C SER A 200 3.17 4.73 -4.93
N CYS A 201 2.78 5.50 -5.94
CA CYS A 201 1.94 5.08 -7.07
C CYS A 201 2.81 4.83 -8.29
N SER A 202 2.87 3.59 -8.77
CA SER A 202 3.78 3.15 -9.83
C SER A 202 3.03 2.52 -11.00
N ASN A 203 3.47 2.86 -12.22
CA ASN A 203 3.24 2.04 -13.40
C ASN A 203 4.46 1.14 -13.61
N VAL A 204 4.24 -0.17 -13.63
CA VAL A 204 5.31 -1.18 -13.84
C VAL A 204 5.23 -1.80 -15.24
N GLU A 205 4.36 -1.27 -16.11
CA GLU A 205 4.07 -1.77 -17.45
C GLU A 205 3.85 -3.29 -17.44
N ALA A 206 4.45 -4.01 -18.39
CA ALA A 206 4.35 -5.45 -18.50
C ALA A 206 5.34 -6.23 -17.59
N PHE A 207 6.10 -5.57 -16.69
CA PHE A 207 7.13 -6.24 -15.91
C PHE A 207 6.55 -7.38 -15.06
N GLN A 208 5.55 -7.08 -14.22
CA GLN A 208 4.90 -8.10 -13.38
C GLN A 208 4.07 -9.05 -14.24
N ALA A 209 3.32 -8.55 -15.22
CA ALA A 209 2.52 -9.36 -16.12
C ALA A 209 3.33 -10.45 -16.84
N ARG A 210 4.57 -10.16 -17.26
CA ARG A 210 5.47 -11.14 -17.87
C ARG A 210 5.92 -12.22 -16.89
N ARG A 211 6.13 -11.89 -15.62
CA ARG A 211 6.54 -12.85 -14.58
C ARG A 211 5.38 -13.69 -14.08
N ALA A 212 4.19 -13.09 -14.02
CA ALA A 212 2.93 -13.72 -13.63
C ALA A 212 2.21 -14.40 -14.81
N ASN A 213 2.72 -14.24 -16.04
CA ASN A 213 2.09 -14.73 -17.27
C ASN A 213 0.63 -14.26 -17.46
N VAL A 214 0.32 -13.04 -17.00
CA VAL A 214 -1.02 -12.44 -17.11
C VAL A 214 -1.13 -11.77 -18.47
N ARG A 215 -2.01 -12.28 -19.32
CA ARG A 215 -2.22 -11.78 -20.68
C ARG A 215 -3.67 -11.35 -20.87
N PHE A 216 -3.93 -10.61 -21.93
CA PHE A 216 -5.28 -10.35 -22.42
C PHE A 216 -5.35 -10.55 -23.92
N ARG A 217 -6.56 -10.76 -24.43
CA ARG A 217 -6.83 -10.87 -25.85
C ARG A 217 -7.52 -9.57 -26.32
N PRO A 218 -6.85 -8.74 -27.16
CA PRO A 218 -7.43 -7.47 -27.62
C PRO A 218 -8.72 -7.64 -28.42
N GLU A 219 -8.75 -8.65 -29.29
CA GLU A 219 -9.89 -9.00 -30.15
C GLU A 219 -10.01 -10.51 -30.30
N GLN A 220 -11.21 -11.02 -30.59
CA GLN A 220 -11.42 -12.45 -30.80
C GLN A 220 -10.49 -13.00 -31.91
N GLY A 221 -9.73 -14.04 -31.59
CA GLY A 221 -8.75 -14.63 -32.52
C GLY A 221 -7.39 -13.91 -32.59
N ALA A 222 -7.25 -12.71 -32.03
CA ALA A 222 -5.96 -12.02 -31.95
C ALA A 222 -4.97 -12.75 -31.03
N ARG A 223 -3.67 -12.53 -31.25
CA ARG A 223 -2.61 -13.06 -30.39
C ARG A 223 -2.72 -12.40 -29.00
N PRO A 224 -2.68 -13.17 -27.90
CA PRO A 224 -2.68 -12.58 -26.57
C PRO A 224 -1.45 -11.70 -26.31
N GLU A 225 -1.66 -10.58 -25.66
CA GLU A 225 -0.66 -9.59 -25.27
C GLU A 225 -0.57 -9.51 -23.74
N TYR A 226 0.52 -8.98 -23.20
CA TYR A 226 0.63 -8.79 -21.75
C TYR A 226 -0.13 -7.55 -21.32
N VAL A 227 -0.89 -7.64 -20.23
CA VAL A 227 -1.47 -6.47 -19.59
C VAL A 227 -0.36 -5.59 -19.00
N HIS A 228 -0.69 -4.32 -18.75
CA HIS A 228 0.10 -3.49 -17.85
C HIS A 228 -0.47 -3.57 -16.44
N THR A 229 0.41 -3.39 -15.46
CA THR A 229 0.06 -3.44 -14.04
C THR A 229 0.48 -2.15 -13.34
N LEU A 230 -0.33 -1.74 -12.38
CA LEU A 230 -0.10 -0.56 -11.56
C LEU A 230 -0.41 -0.86 -10.11
N ASN A 231 0.32 -0.22 -9.21
CA ASN A 231 0.08 -0.33 -7.77
C ASN A 231 0.33 1.01 -7.08
N GLY A 232 -0.43 1.26 -6.03
CA GLY A 232 -0.35 2.49 -5.24
C GLY A 232 -0.84 2.22 -3.82
N SER A 233 -0.18 2.80 -2.82
CA SER A 233 -0.73 2.73 -1.46
C SER A 233 -1.91 3.69 -1.34
N GLY A 234 -3.00 3.25 -0.75
CA GLY A 234 -4.18 4.07 -0.50
C GLY A 234 -4.62 3.97 0.96
N LEU A 235 -3.82 4.17 2.00
CA LEU A 235 -2.43 4.66 2.15
C LEU A 235 -1.62 3.66 3.01
N GLY A 236 -0.36 3.96 3.32
CA GLY A 236 0.43 3.23 4.33
C GLY A 236 0.17 3.70 5.77
N MET A 237 -0.30 2.79 6.64
CA MET A 237 -0.88 3.19 7.94
C MET A 237 0.07 3.90 8.90
N PRO A 238 1.34 3.48 9.10
CA PRO A 238 2.15 4.10 10.14
C PRO A 238 2.37 5.60 9.94
N ARG A 239 2.65 6.00 8.69
CA ARG A 239 2.89 7.39 8.32
C ARG A 239 1.59 8.19 8.30
N THR A 240 0.48 7.61 7.84
CA THR A 240 -0.84 8.25 7.90
C THR A 240 -1.28 8.49 9.34
N ILE A 241 -1.09 7.54 10.26
CA ILE A 241 -1.44 7.69 11.67
C ILE A 241 -0.58 8.76 12.34
N ILE A 242 0.73 8.80 12.06
CA ILE A 242 1.60 9.89 12.55
C ILE A 242 1.09 11.24 12.04
N ALA A 243 0.80 11.37 10.74
CA ALA A 243 0.32 12.61 10.17
C ALA A 243 -1.03 13.07 10.79
N ILE A 244 -1.98 12.16 11.00
CA ILE A 244 -3.25 12.48 11.68
C ILE A 244 -2.98 12.96 13.09
N MET A 245 -2.22 12.20 13.89
CA MET A 245 -1.95 12.55 15.29
C MET A 245 -1.25 13.90 15.42
N GLU A 246 -0.27 14.18 14.56
CA GLU A 246 0.52 15.41 14.66
C GLU A 246 -0.22 16.65 14.13
N ASN A 247 -1.04 16.53 13.07
CA ASN A 247 -1.78 17.68 12.52
C ASN A 247 -3.06 17.99 13.30
N TYR A 248 -3.63 17.02 14.01
CA TYR A 248 -4.88 17.19 14.77
C TYR A 248 -4.67 17.27 16.29
N GLN A 249 -3.42 17.36 16.77
CA GLN A 249 -3.14 17.59 18.19
C GLN A 249 -3.65 18.95 18.66
N GLN A 250 -4.14 19.00 19.90
CA GLN A 250 -4.61 20.21 20.55
C GLN A 250 -3.68 20.61 21.71
N ALA A 251 -3.80 21.85 22.17
CA ALA A 251 -2.95 22.39 23.24
C ALA A 251 -3.05 21.62 24.57
N ASP A 252 -4.19 20.95 24.82
CA ASP A 252 -4.42 20.13 26.01
C ASP A 252 -3.90 18.68 25.86
N GLY A 253 -3.29 18.34 24.72
CA GLY A 253 -2.77 17.01 24.41
C GLY A 253 -3.79 16.04 23.82
N THR A 254 -5.06 16.44 23.67
CA THR A 254 -6.05 15.65 22.94
C THR A 254 -5.79 15.69 21.43
N ILE A 255 -6.41 14.76 20.69
CA ILE A 255 -6.30 14.70 19.22
C ILE A 255 -7.70 14.79 18.65
N ALA A 256 -7.99 15.84 17.89
CA ALA A 256 -9.25 15.94 17.15
C ALA A 256 -9.32 14.85 16.06
N VAL A 257 -10.51 14.32 15.81
CA VAL A 257 -10.72 13.29 14.80
C VAL A 257 -11.10 13.96 13.47
N PRO A 258 -10.38 13.68 12.37
CA PRO A 258 -10.75 14.15 11.03
C PRO A 258 -12.22 13.87 10.73
N LYS A 259 -12.95 14.81 10.13
CA LYS A 259 -14.41 14.69 9.89
C LYS A 259 -14.79 13.37 9.22
N VAL A 260 -14.02 12.96 8.21
CA VAL A 260 -14.23 11.72 7.46
C VAL A 260 -14.10 10.44 8.29
N LEU A 261 -13.41 10.51 9.44
CA LEU A 261 -13.21 9.40 10.36
C LEU A 261 -14.19 9.38 11.54
N GLN A 262 -14.92 10.48 11.80
CA GLN A 262 -15.75 10.60 13.02
C GLN A 262 -16.85 9.54 13.10
N HIS A 263 -17.46 9.18 11.96
CA HIS A 263 -18.45 8.09 11.92
C HIS A 263 -17.86 6.74 12.38
N TYR A 264 -16.67 6.38 11.88
CA TYR A 264 -15.98 5.14 12.25
C TYR A 264 -15.44 5.19 13.69
N MET A 265 -15.04 6.37 14.15
CA MET A 265 -14.50 6.60 15.49
C MET A 265 -15.59 6.72 16.56
N GLY A 266 -16.82 7.11 16.21
CA GLY A 266 -17.92 7.38 17.15
C GLY A 266 -17.61 8.49 18.16
N THR A 267 -16.62 9.33 17.87
CA THR A 267 -16.17 10.48 18.66
C THR A 267 -15.49 11.47 17.72
N ASP A 268 -15.54 12.75 18.07
CA ASP A 268 -14.84 13.84 17.40
C ASP A 268 -13.46 14.14 18.03
N VAL A 269 -13.15 13.52 19.18
CA VAL A 269 -11.89 13.72 19.90
C VAL A 269 -11.38 12.42 20.54
N ILE A 270 -10.07 12.23 20.51
CA ILE A 270 -9.32 11.21 21.26
C ILE A 270 -8.69 11.91 22.47
N ARG A 271 -8.98 11.39 23.67
CA ARG A 271 -8.46 11.88 24.95
C ARG A 271 -7.38 10.97 25.52
#